data_AF-A0A4R4SLB8-F1
#
_entry.id   AF-A0A4R4SLB8-F1
#
_cell.length_a   1.000
_cell.length_b   1.000
_cell.length_c   1.000
_cell.angle_alpha   90.00
_cell.angle_beta   90.00
_cell.angle_gamma   90.00
#
_symmetry.space_group_name_H-M   'P 1'
#
loop_
_entity.id
_entity.type
_entity.pdbx_description
1 polymer ?
#
loop_
_entity_poly.entity_id
_entity_poly.type
_entity_poly.pdbx_seq_one_letter_code
_entity_poly.pdbx_strand_id
1 'polypeptide(L)'
;MTVRDPGGVTDKTPPSVPAAEDAPREAEAPREHDVPREESARPEPGAAGADTGPAQGEGQAGGRPVIEVSPAVHKRLTTGLGGFTMAMAACLVLVLAIYAVTPRSNEQILPTVDYSAQLWAMSSDAPFTVYAPEGLSQDWRPTSSRMHGLGEDGEPVAWHLGFVTPSDEYAALEQSNEKPSEYIPRMTNSSIPIGTHQVGGDAWNKYHRKDKKANSLARTLPDGTSLVVTGTATYEELAVLAASLKPQSKEGTPLTPTGAATPGS
;
A
#
# COMPACT_ATOMS: atom_id res chain seq x y z
N MET A 1 -51.67 -56.73 2.04
CA MET A 1 -50.79 -57.49 1.13
C MET A 1 -49.82 -56.49 0.55
N THR A 2 -48.50 -56.50 0.73
CA THR A 2 -47.50 -57.34 1.39
C THR A 2 -46.25 -56.43 1.32
N VAL A 3 -45.70 -55.97 2.46
CA VAL A 3 -44.52 -56.55 3.14
C VAL A 3 -43.26 -56.43 2.27
N ARG A 4 -42.39 -55.47 2.64
CA ARG A 4 -41.07 -55.64 3.32
C ARG A 4 -39.92 -55.81 2.30
N ASP A 5 -38.94 -54.88 2.27
CA ASP A 5 -37.70 -54.85 3.11
C ASP A 5 -36.70 -55.93 2.64
N PRO A 6 -35.37 -55.93 2.95
CA PRO A 6 -34.45 -54.90 3.46
C PRO A 6 -33.06 -54.92 2.77
N GLY A 7 -32.17 -54.04 3.24
CA GLY A 7 -30.78 -54.43 3.58
C GLY A 7 -29.71 -53.89 2.62
N GLY A 8 -28.57 -53.36 3.08
CA GLY A 8 -27.99 -53.16 4.41
C GLY A 8 -27.05 -51.95 4.34
N VAL A 9 -26.84 -51.16 5.42
CA VAL A 9 -25.98 -51.44 6.59
C VAL A 9 -24.56 -51.83 6.13
N THR A 10 -23.57 -50.95 6.21
CA THR A 10 -22.63 -50.71 7.34
C THR A 10 -21.71 -49.54 6.93
N ASP A 11 -20.95 -48.82 7.75
CA ASP A 11 -20.67 -48.73 9.18
C ASP A 11 -19.93 -47.39 9.41
N LYS A 12 -19.79 -47.06 10.69
CA LYS A 12 -19.10 -45.95 11.34
C LYS A 12 -17.65 -45.67 10.87
N THR A 13 -17.27 -44.38 10.97
CA THR A 13 -16.10 -43.80 11.70
C THR A 13 -14.67 -44.38 11.43
N PRO A 14 -13.63 -43.53 11.38
CA PRO A 14 -12.58 -43.52 10.37
C PRO A 14 -11.35 -44.39 10.73
N PRO A 15 -10.43 -44.60 9.78
CA PRO A 15 -9.04 -44.88 10.09
C PRO A 15 -8.16 -43.62 9.96
N SER A 16 -7.56 -43.29 11.10
CA SER A 16 -6.19 -42.83 11.34
C SER A 16 -5.25 -42.60 10.13
N VAL A 17 -4.73 -41.36 10.09
CA VAL A 17 -3.32 -40.96 9.88
C VAL A 17 -2.32 -42.08 9.55
N PRO A 18 -1.50 -41.86 8.51
CA PRO A 18 -0.07 -42.08 8.62
C PRO A 18 0.67 -40.74 8.56
N ALA A 19 1.52 -40.55 9.57
CA ALA A 19 2.57 -39.57 9.58
C ALA A 19 3.72 -40.05 8.68
N ALA A 20 4.36 -39.10 8.01
CA ALA A 20 5.73 -39.05 7.48
C ALA A 20 5.69 -38.50 6.05
N GLU A 21 5.93 -37.20 5.86
CA GLU A 21 7.27 -36.60 5.76
C GLU A 21 7.68 -36.54 4.29
N ASP A 22 7.36 -35.43 3.63
CA ASP A 22 8.25 -34.87 2.62
C ASP A 22 8.02 -33.36 2.51
N ALA A 23 9.05 -32.63 2.91
CA ALA A 23 9.12 -31.19 2.94
C ALA A 23 10.17 -30.73 1.91
N PRO A 24 9.81 -29.83 0.99
CA PRO A 24 10.72 -28.84 0.45
C PRO A 24 10.42 -27.51 1.15
N ARG A 25 11.22 -27.08 2.15
CA ARG A 25 12.39 -26.18 2.03
C ARG A 25 12.15 -24.92 1.17
N GLU A 26 12.52 -23.79 1.80
CA GLU A 26 12.82 -22.44 1.26
C GLU A 26 11.60 -21.51 1.06
N ALA A 27 11.56 -20.24 1.48
CA ALA A 27 12.55 -19.27 1.98
C ALA A 27 11.79 -18.25 2.87
N GLU A 28 12.14 -18.06 4.14
CA GLU A 28 13.13 -17.13 4.67
C GLU A 28 12.84 -15.64 4.37
N ALA A 29 12.47 -14.92 5.43
CA ALA A 29 12.29 -13.48 5.50
C ALA A 29 13.59 -12.72 5.14
N PRO A 30 13.52 -11.49 4.59
CA PRO A 30 14.72 -10.72 4.36
C PRO A 30 15.34 -10.29 5.70
N ARG A 31 16.44 -10.95 6.06
CA ARG A 31 17.37 -10.45 7.07
C ARG A 31 18.10 -9.23 6.53
N GLU A 32 18.26 -8.29 7.45
CA GLU A 32 19.04 -7.08 7.34
C GLU A 32 20.46 -7.39 6.85
N HIS A 33 20.95 -6.59 5.91
CA HIS A 33 22.32 -6.68 5.42
C HIS A 33 23.28 -6.18 6.49
N ASP A 34 24.07 -7.11 7.02
CA ASP A 34 25.29 -6.89 7.77
C ASP A 34 26.40 -6.42 6.81
N VAL A 35 27.13 -5.37 7.18
CA VAL A 35 28.41 -5.01 6.55
C VAL A 35 29.46 -4.81 7.64
N PRO A 36 30.68 -5.35 7.46
CA PRO A 36 31.47 -5.88 8.56
C PRO A 36 32.41 -4.87 9.21
N ARG A 37 32.72 -5.17 10.48
CA ARG A 37 33.77 -4.58 11.30
C ARG A 37 35.16 -4.92 10.71
N GLU A 38 35.88 -3.91 10.22
CA GLU A 38 37.32 -3.99 9.99
C GLU A 38 38.11 -3.60 11.25
N GLU A 39 39.07 -4.45 11.59
CA GLU A 39 40.12 -4.25 12.59
C GLU A 39 41.49 -4.26 11.88
N SER A 40 42.31 -3.22 12.05
CA SER A 40 43.78 -3.36 12.06
C SER A 40 44.58 -2.10 12.43
N ALA A 41 45.46 -2.28 13.44
CA ALA A 41 46.82 -1.72 13.65
C ALA A 41 46.99 -0.19 13.81
N ARG A 42 47.80 0.40 14.71
CA ARG A 42 48.97 0.08 15.59
C ARG A 42 49.29 1.38 16.40
N PRO A 43 50.39 1.58 17.19
CA PRO A 43 51.25 0.72 18.04
C PRO A 43 51.35 1.18 19.52
N GLU A 44 52.03 0.38 20.35
CA GLU A 44 52.53 0.72 21.70
C GLU A 44 53.56 1.87 21.73
N PRO A 45 53.82 2.43 22.92
CA PRO A 45 55.19 2.34 23.45
C PRO A 45 55.25 1.94 24.93
N GLY A 46 56.14 1.00 25.23
CA GLY A 46 56.58 0.67 26.58
C GLY A 46 57.93 1.31 26.94
N ALA A 47 58.11 1.43 28.26
CA ALA A 47 59.36 1.44 29.04
C ALA A 47 60.20 2.72 29.17
N ALA A 48 60.11 3.33 30.37
CA ALA A 48 61.23 3.69 31.25
C ALA A 48 60.59 4.10 32.60
N GLY A 49 60.96 3.63 33.80
CA GLY A 49 62.26 3.20 34.29
C GLY A 49 62.57 4.05 35.54
N ALA A 50 62.62 3.39 36.69
CA ALA A 50 63.01 3.81 38.05
C ALA A 50 63.84 5.10 38.24
N ASP A 51 63.66 5.82 39.38
CA ASP A 51 64.52 5.67 40.58
C ASP A 51 64.30 6.79 41.64
N THR A 52 64.55 6.41 42.91
CA THR A 52 64.97 7.16 44.14
C THR A 52 64.18 8.32 44.79
N GLY A 53 63.94 8.18 46.12
CA GLY A 53 63.42 9.20 47.08
C GLY A 53 64.48 10.21 47.57
N PRO A 54 64.39 10.87 48.77
CA PRO A 54 63.57 10.58 49.97
C PRO A 54 62.96 11.83 50.71
N ALA A 55 62.50 11.62 51.98
CA ALA A 55 62.29 12.57 53.09
C ALA A 55 60.95 13.36 53.12
N GLN A 56 60.20 13.53 54.22
CA GLN A 56 60.43 13.40 55.67
C GLN A 56 59.10 13.63 56.44
N GLY A 57 59.01 13.11 57.68
CA GLY A 57 58.23 13.68 58.80
C GLY A 57 56.73 13.33 58.83
N GLU A 58 56.30 12.33 59.59
CA GLU A 58 55.90 12.41 61.01
C GLU A 58 54.54 13.08 61.27
N GLY A 59 53.64 12.30 61.89
CA GLY A 59 52.59 12.79 62.79
C GLY A 59 51.29 13.28 62.14
N GLN A 60 50.19 12.54 62.35
CA GLN A 60 49.13 12.95 63.29
C GLN A 60 47.84 12.16 63.00
N ALA A 61 47.23 11.72 64.09
CA ALA A 61 45.96 11.02 64.21
C ALA A 61 44.76 11.62 63.44
N GLY A 62 43.86 10.72 63.02
CA GLY A 62 42.42 10.83 63.27
C GLY A 62 41.64 12.00 62.65
N GLY A 63 40.89 11.71 61.59
CA GLY A 63 39.79 12.55 61.15
C GLY A 63 39.20 12.05 59.83
N ARG A 64 37.90 11.76 59.80
CA ARG A 64 37.18 11.49 58.54
C ARG A 64 37.34 12.72 57.63
N PRO A 65 37.73 12.58 56.34
CA PRO A 65 37.73 13.73 55.46
C PRO A 65 36.26 14.10 55.18
N VAL A 66 35.80 15.18 55.80
CA VAL A 66 34.62 15.90 55.30
C VAL A 66 35.08 16.55 54.01
N ILE A 67 34.62 15.99 52.89
CA ILE A 67 34.86 16.55 51.56
C ILE A 67 34.06 17.85 51.50
N GLU A 68 34.71 18.97 51.84
CA GLU A 68 34.18 20.29 51.51
C GLU A 68 34.26 20.45 49.99
N VAL A 69 33.12 20.26 49.35
CA VAL A 69 32.95 20.61 47.93
C VAL A 69 33.17 22.11 47.79
N SER A 70 34.24 22.48 47.09
CA SER A 70 34.56 23.88 46.88
C SER A 70 33.49 24.56 46.01
N PRO A 71 33.10 25.81 46.32
CA PRO A 71 32.10 26.57 45.54
C PRO A 71 32.52 26.83 44.09
N ALA A 72 33.79 26.55 43.73
CA ALA A 72 34.31 26.68 42.37
C ALA A 72 33.79 25.59 41.40
N VAL A 73 33.27 24.47 41.92
CA VAL A 73 32.68 23.40 41.08
C VAL A 73 31.28 23.77 40.59
N HIS A 74 30.46 24.40 41.44
CA HIS A 74 29.12 24.89 41.07
C HIS A 74 29.16 25.94 39.95
N LYS A 75 30.18 26.80 39.95
CA LYS A 75 30.33 27.83 38.92
C LYS A 75 30.71 27.24 37.55
N ARG A 76 31.44 26.11 37.53
CA ARG A 76 31.81 25.40 36.29
C ARG A 76 30.66 24.61 35.68
N LEU A 77 29.77 24.07 36.51
CA LEU A 77 28.54 23.40 36.07
C LEU A 77 27.56 24.38 35.40
N THR A 78 27.40 25.60 35.93
CA THR A 78 26.50 26.61 35.34
C THR A 78 27.13 27.40 34.19
N THR A 79 28.45 27.40 34.07
CA THR A 79 29.15 27.94 32.88
C THR A 79 28.82 27.11 31.64
N GLY A 80 28.53 25.82 31.80
CA GLY A 80 28.02 24.96 30.73
C GLY A 80 26.57 25.24 30.32
N LEU A 81 25.74 25.80 31.20
CA LEU A 81 24.33 26.10 30.90
C LEU A 81 24.20 27.21 29.84
N GLY A 82 25.02 28.25 29.90
CA GLY A 82 25.00 29.34 28.91
C GLY A 82 25.46 28.87 27.52
N GLY A 83 26.47 28.00 27.47
CA GLY A 83 26.90 27.35 26.23
C GLY A 83 25.85 26.38 25.70
N PHE A 84 25.19 25.64 26.58
CA PHE A 84 24.12 24.71 26.24
C PHE A 84 22.87 25.43 25.69
N THR A 85 22.44 26.53 26.32
CA THR A 85 21.30 27.32 25.83
C THR A 85 21.62 27.98 24.49
N MET A 86 22.84 28.48 24.29
CA MET A 86 23.29 28.99 22.99
C MET A 86 23.35 27.91 21.92
N ALA A 87 23.83 26.70 22.26
CA ALA A 87 23.84 25.56 21.33
C ALA A 87 22.42 25.12 20.97
N MET A 88 21.50 25.06 21.94
CA MET A 88 20.08 24.76 21.69
C MET A 88 19.41 25.82 20.82
N ALA A 89 19.66 27.10 21.07
CA ALA A 89 19.17 28.19 20.24
C ALA A 89 19.72 28.10 18.80
N ALA A 90 21.01 27.81 18.64
CA ALA A 90 21.63 27.61 17.34
C ALA A 90 21.01 26.43 16.58
N CYS A 91 20.79 25.30 17.26
CA CYS A 91 20.09 24.15 16.68
C CYS A 91 18.65 24.50 16.26
N LEU A 92 17.89 25.22 17.09
CA LEU A 92 16.53 25.66 16.76
C LEU A 92 16.51 26.61 15.55
N VAL A 93 17.43 27.57 15.49
CA VAL A 93 17.56 28.48 14.36
C VAL A 93 17.91 27.72 13.09
N LEU A 94 18.81 26.74 13.17
CA LEU A 94 19.15 25.89 12.04
C LEU A 94 17.94 25.06 11.57
N VAL A 95 17.20 24.45 12.50
CA VAL A 95 15.97 23.72 12.18
C VAL A 95 14.92 24.64 11.56
N LEU A 96 14.75 25.86 12.06
CA LEU A 96 13.82 26.85 11.50
C LEU A 96 14.26 27.34 10.13
N ALA A 97 15.56 27.52 9.91
CA ALA A 97 16.11 27.88 8.60
C ALA A 97 15.90 26.74 7.60
N ILE A 98 16.18 25.49 7.98
CA ILE A 98 15.88 24.31 7.16
C ILE A 98 14.38 24.24 6.90
N TYR A 99 13.55 24.46 7.91
CA TYR A 99 12.08 24.45 7.78
C TYR A 99 11.57 25.53 6.82
N ALA A 100 12.12 26.75 6.90
CA ALA A 100 11.73 27.86 6.04
C ALA A 100 12.22 27.71 4.60
N VAL A 101 13.41 27.12 4.40
CA VAL A 101 14.00 26.86 3.08
C VAL A 101 13.43 25.58 2.46
N THR A 102 12.93 24.64 3.24
CA THR A 102 12.28 23.43 2.74
C THR A 102 10.84 23.77 2.35
N PRO A 103 10.53 23.89 1.05
CA PRO A 103 9.14 24.06 0.63
C PRO A 103 8.37 22.80 1.06
N ARG A 104 7.55 22.90 2.12
CA ARG A 104 6.48 21.95 2.36
C ARG A 104 5.38 22.26 1.36
N SER A 105 5.45 21.63 0.18
CA SER A 105 4.24 21.41 -0.60
C SER A 105 3.35 20.45 0.23
N ASN A 106 2.44 21.01 1.04
CA ASN A 106 1.38 20.23 1.67
C ASN A 106 0.36 19.71 0.64
N GLU A 107 0.50 20.11 -0.62
CA GLU A 107 -0.18 19.50 -1.74
C GLU A 107 0.71 18.37 -2.25
N GLN A 108 0.42 17.14 -1.84
CA GLN A 108 0.87 15.96 -2.57
C GLN A 108 0.11 15.95 -3.89
N ILE A 109 0.57 16.76 -4.85
CA ILE A 109 0.14 16.63 -6.24
C ILE A 109 0.74 15.32 -6.74
N LEU A 110 0.04 14.22 -6.48
CA LEU A 110 0.36 12.92 -7.03
C LEU A 110 0.47 13.08 -8.55
N PRO A 111 1.56 12.57 -9.18
CA PRO A 111 1.74 12.66 -10.62
C PRO A 111 0.48 12.14 -11.31
N THR A 112 -0.14 13.00 -12.12
CA THR A 112 -1.30 12.59 -12.91
C THR A 112 -0.80 11.64 -13.99
N VAL A 113 -1.27 10.39 -13.94
CA VAL A 113 -0.91 9.37 -14.93
C VAL A 113 -1.83 9.54 -16.14
N ASP A 114 -1.24 9.71 -17.32
CA ASP A 114 -1.96 9.57 -18.57
C ASP A 114 -2.22 8.07 -18.83
N TYR A 115 -3.49 7.68 -18.80
CA TYR A 115 -3.93 6.30 -19.02
C TYR A 115 -4.46 6.05 -20.43
N SER A 116 -4.35 7.03 -21.35
CA SER A 116 -4.91 6.96 -22.70
C SER A 116 -4.34 5.81 -23.52
N ALA A 117 -3.04 5.51 -23.39
CA ALA A 117 -2.41 4.39 -24.08
C ALA A 117 -2.94 3.04 -23.61
N GLN A 118 -3.12 2.86 -22.29
CA GLN A 118 -3.69 1.65 -21.70
C GLN A 118 -5.16 1.51 -22.05
N LEU A 119 -5.91 2.62 -22.04
CA LEU A 119 -7.30 2.64 -22.48
C LEU A 119 -7.41 2.19 -23.94
N TRP A 120 -6.56 2.73 -24.83
CA TRP A 120 -6.54 2.35 -26.23
C TRP A 120 -6.24 0.85 -26.41
N ALA A 121 -5.21 0.34 -25.73
CA ALA A 121 -4.86 -1.08 -25.77
C ALA A 121 -6.00 -1.97 -25.25
N MET A 122 -6.57 -1.65 -24.08
CA MET A 122 -7.70 -2.38 -23.51
C MET A 122 -8.92 -2.35 -24.43
N SER A 123 -9.28 -1.18 -24.98
CA SER A 123 -10.44 -1.06 -25.87
C SER A 123 -10.28 -1.85 -27.18
N SER A 124 -9.04 -2.05 -27.63
CA SER A 124 -8.72 -2.74 -28.88
C SER A 124 -8.56 -4.25 -28.70
N ASP A 125 -7.92 -4.69 -27.62
CA ASP A 125 -7.45 -6.08 -27.50
C ASP A 125 -8.18 -6.87 -26.40
N ALA A 126 -8.89 -6.21 -25.48
CA ALA A 126 -9.58 -6.93 -24.42
C ALA A 126 -10.73 -7.81 -24.98
N PRO A 127 -10.97 -8.99 -24.36
CA PRO A 127 -12.04 -9.90 -24.76
C PRO A 127 -13.43 -9.48 -24.22
N PHE A 128 -13.57 -8.26 -23.72
CA PHE A 128 -14.79 -7.72 -23.13
C PHE A 128 -14.95 -6.22 -23.41
N THR A 129 -16.17 -5.68 -23.20
CA THR A 129 -16.40 -4.23 -23.36
C THR A 129 -15.76 -3.48 -22.19
N VAL A 130 -14.73 -2.69 -22.49
CA VAL A 130 -14.01 -1.90 -21.50
C VAL A 130 -14.83 -0.68 -21.10
N TYR A 131 -14.87 -0.36 -19.82
CA TYR A 131 -15.51 0.85 -19.31
C TYR A 131 -14.45 1.81 -18.80
N ALA A 132 -14.54 3.06 -19.21
CA ALA A 132 -13.64 4.13 -18.75
C ALA A 132 -14.45 5.34 -18.30
N PRO A 133 -13.94 6.12 -17.32
CA PRO A 133 -14.62 7.31 -16.86
C PRO A 133 -14.59 8.43 -17.90
N GLU A 134 -15.73 9.03 -18.17
CA GLU A 134 -15.90 10.22 -19.01
C GLU A 134 -16.65 11.32 -18.26
N GLY A 135 -16.23 12.58 -18.42
CA GLY A 135 -16.92 13.72 -17.82
C GLY A 135 -16.70 13.90 -16.31
N LEU A 136 -15.68 13.27 -15.73
CA LEU A 136 -15.23 13.59 -14.36
C LEU A 136 -14.70 15.03 -14.29
N SER A 137 -14.84 15.67 -13.13
CA SER A 137 -14.25 17.00 -12.90
C SER A 137 -12.72 16.93 -12.91
N GLN A 138 -12.07 18.07 -13.11
CA GLN A 138 -10.60 18.16 -13.10
C GLN A 138 -9.97 17.79 -11.74
N ASP A 139 -10.77 17.76 -10.68
CA ASP A 139 -10.33 17.40 -9.33
C ASP A 139 -10.10 15.89 -9.19
N TRP A 140 -10.66 15.07 -10.10
CA TRP A 140 -10.38 13.64 -10.17
C TRP A 140 -9.04 13.40 -10.85
N ARG A 141 -8.02 13.06 -10.07
CA ARG A 141 -6.65 12.91 -10.56
C ARG A 141 -6.31 11.43 -10.73
N PRO A 142 -6.11 10.90 -11.95
CA PRO A 142 -5.65 9.53 -12.15
C PRO A 142 -4.23 9.36 -11.59
N THR A 143 -4.02 8.33 -10.77
CA THR A 143 -2.74 8.08 -10.08
C THR A 143 -2.07 6.78 -10.50
N SER A 144 -2.81 5.83 -11.06
CA SER A 144 -2.23 4.59 -11.59
C SER A 144 -3.12 3.93 -12.63
N SER A 145 -2.51 3.30 -13.63
CA SER A 145 -3.18 2.45 -14.61
C SER A 145 -2.35 1.17 -14.80
N ARG A 146 -2.95 -0.01 -14.61
CA ARG A 146 -2.27 -1.31 -14.74
C ARG A 146 -3.15 -2.28 -15.51
N MET A 147 -2.58 -2.96 -16.48
CA MET A 147 -3.22 -4.04 -17.25
C MET A 147 -2.56 -5.37 -16.89
N HIS A 148 -3.34 -6.45 -16.90
CA HIS A 148 -2.86 -7.80 -16.63
C HIS A 148 -3.53 -8.79 -17.59
N GLY A 149 -2.82 -9.83 -18.02
CA GLY A 149 -3.32 -10.85 -18.95
C GLY A 149 -3.50 -10.40 -20.40
N LEU A 150 -3.27 -9.13 -20.72
CA LEU A 150 -3.49 -8.61 -22.07
C LEU A 150 -2.42 -9.15 -23.03
N GLY A 151 -2.85 -9.94 -24.02
CA GLY A 151 -1.96 -10.61 -24.97
C GLY A 151 -1.39 -11.95 -24.47
N GLU A 152 -1.81 -12.42 -23.29
CA GLU A 152 -1.42 -13.71 -22.72
C GLU A 152 -2.52 -14.75 -22.98
N ASP A 153 -2.15 -15.88 -23.59
CA ASP A 153 -3.11 -16.92 -23.96
C ASP A 153 -3.65 -17.66 -22.73
N GLY A 154 -4.96 -17.60 -22.53
CA GLY A 154 -5.66 -18.36 -21.49
C GLY A 154 -5.72 -17.70 -20.11
N GLU A 155 -5.14 -16.50 -19.93
CA GLU A 155 -5.27 -15.72 -18.70
C GLU A 155 -6.44 -14.73 -18.77
N PRO A 156 -7.17 -14.49 -17.67
CA PRO A 156 -8.18 -13.46 -17.63
C PRO A 156 -7.52 -12.07 -17.73
N VAL A 157 -8.08 -11.23 -18.58
CA VAL A 157 -7.64 -9.85 -18.75
C VAL A 157 -8.24 -9.00 -17.63
N ALA A 158 -7.42 -8.17 -17.00
CA ALA A 158 -7.85 -7.23 -15.98
C ALA A 158 -7.25 -5.84 -16.20
N TRP A 159 -8.03 -4.81 -15.87
CA TRP A 159 -7.56 -3.43 -15.85
C TRP A 159 -7.89 -2.76 -14.53
N HIS A 160 -6.87 -2.12 -13.98
CA HIS A 160 -6.90 -1.33 -12.78
C HIS A 160 -6.66 0.13 -13.14
N LEU A 161 -7.54 1.02 -12.71
CA LEU A 161 -7.41 2.46 -12.89
C LEU A 161 -7.70 3.18 -11.57
N GLY A 162 -6.66 3.73 -10.95
CA GLY A 162 -6.71 4.43 -9.67
C GLY A 162 -6.78 5.94 -9.83
N PHE A 163 -7.52 6.58 -8.93
CA PHE A 163 -7.76 8.01 -8.84
C PHE A 163 -7.62 8.51 -7.40
N VAL A 164 -7.31 9.79 -7.29
CA VAL A 164 -7.59 10.59 -6.09
C VAL A 164 -8.87 11.38 -6.34
N THR A 165 -9.80 11.33 -5.39
CA THR A 165 -11.09 12.03 -5.46
C THR A 165 -10.95 13.51 -5.09
N PRO A 166 -11.99 14.33 -5.31
CA PRO A 166 -11.99 15.74 -4.89
C PRO A 166 -11.83 15.93 -3.37
N SER A 167 -12.15 14.91 -2.57
CA SER A 167 -11.96 14.92 -1.11
C SER A 167 -10.58 14.38 -0.68
N ASP A 168 -9.64 14.24 -1.62
CA ASP A 168 -8.31 13.65 -1.42
C ASP A 168 -8.32 12.20 -0.91
N GLU A 169 -9.39 11.47 -1.20
CA GLU A 169 -9.52 10.04 -0.91
C GLU A 169 -9.12 9.20 -2.12
N TYR A 170 -8.86 7.90 -1.91
CA TYR A 170 -8.54 6.98 -2.98
C TYR A 170 -9.80 6.32 -3.54
N ALA A 171 -9.89 6.25 -4.87
CA ALA A 171 -10.91 5.48 -5.59
C ALA A 171 -10.28 4.79 -6.79
N ALA A 172 -10.63 3.54 -7.04
CA ALA A 172 -10.13 2.77 -8.17
C ALA A 172 -11.26 2.05 -8.89
N LEU A 173 -11.16 1.99 -10.21
CA LEU A 173 -11.91 1.10 -11.07
C LEU A 173 -11.08 -0.17 -11.32
N GLU A 174 -11.70 -1.30 -11.04
CA GLU A 174 -11.19 -2.64 -11.33
C GLU A 174 -12.18 -3.29 -12.29
N GLN A 175 -11.70 -3.77 -13.43
CA GLN A 175 -12.51 -4.50 -14.39
C GLN A 175 -11.80 -5.77 -14.86
N SER A 176 -12.55 -6.85 -15.07
CA SER A 176 -12.01 -8.10 -15.61
C SER A 176 -13.09 -9.03 -16.16
N ASN A 177 -12.71 -9.90 -17.10
CA ASN A 177 -13.49 -11.05 -17.54
C ASN A 177 -13.26 -12.33 -16.69
N GLU A 178 -12.49 -12.25 -15.60
CA GLU A 178 -12.41 -13.32 -14.61
C GLU A 178 -13.80 -13.63 -14.03
N LYS A 179 -13.98 -14.88 -13.57
CA LYS A 179 -15.24 -15.34 -12.98
C LYS A 179 -15.67 -14.41 -11.83
N PRO A 180 -16.88 -13.81 -11.89
CA PRO A 180 -17.31 -12.81 -10.91
C PRO A 180 -17.32 -13.29 -9.45
N SER A 181 -17.58 -14.58 -9.22
CA SER A 181 -17.58 -15.19 -7.89
C SER A 181 -16.20 -15.22 -7.23
N GLU A 182 -15.12 -15.09 -8.01
CA GLU A 182 -13.73 -15.10 -7.55
C GLU A 182 -13.16 -13.67 -7.58
N TYR A 183 -13.42 -12.93 -8.66
CA TYR A 183 -12.93 -11.57 -8.85
C TYR A 183 -13.50 -10.56 -7.85
N ILE A 184 -14.82 -10.53 -7.64
CA ILE A 184 -15.45 -9.51 -6.79
C ILE A 184 -15.00 -9.64 -5.32
N PRO A 185 -15.01 -10.83 -4.70
CA PRO A 185 -14.51 -10.97 -3.32
C PRO A 185 -13.03 -10.60 -3.18
N ARG A 186 -12.22 -10.89 -4.20
CA ARG A 186 -10.79 -10.55 -4.23
C ARG A 186 -10.57 -9.03 -4.29
N MET A 187 -11.28 -8.33 -5.17
CA MET A 187 -11.16 -6.86 -5.33
C MET A 187 -11.75 -6.10 -4.14
N THR A 188 -12.89 -6.54 -3.63
CA THR A 188 -13.56 -5.89 -2.49
C THR A 188 -12.99 -6.31 -1.14
N ASN A 189 -12.16 -7.37 -1.11
CA ASN A 189 -11.71 -8.05 0.12
C ASN A 189 -12.88 -8.42 1.04
N SER A 190 -14.06 -8.71 0.45
CA SER A 190 -15.27 -9.10 1.17
C SER A 190 -16.11 -10.02 0.29
N SER A 191 -16.52 -11.16 0.81
CA SER A 191 -17.41 -12.09 0.10
C SER A 191 -18.89 -11.76 0.28
N ILE A 192 -19.24 -10.90 1.24
CA ILE A 192 -20.64 -10.65 1.64
C ILE A 192 -21.02 -9.21 1.26
N PRO A 193 -22.00 -9.03 0.36
CA PRO A 193 -22.55 -7.70 0.09
C PRO A 193 -23.38 -7.23 1.29
N ILE A 194 -23.27 -5.94 1.61
CA ILE A 194 -23.95 -5.29 2.74
C ILE A 194 -25.19 -4.49 2.31
N GLY A 195 -25.59 -4.62 1.06
CA GLY A 195 -26.75 -3.95 0.46
C GLY A 195 -26.48 -3.55 -0.99
N THR A 196 -27.35 -2.70 -1.53
CA THR A 196 -27.22 -2.17 -2.90
C THR A 196 -27.15 -0.65 -2.90
N HIS A 197 -26.62 -0.09 -3.99
CA HIS A 197 -26.57 1.33 -4.27
C HIS A 197 -26.94 1.55 -5.75
N GLN A 198 -27.84 2.48 -6.04
CA GLN A 198 -28.26 2.79 -7.40
C GLN A 198 -27.32 3.85 -7.98
N VAL A 199 -26.74 3.58 -9.14
CA VAL A 199 -25.86 4.52 -9.85
C VAL A 199 -26.29 4.57 -11.31
N GLY A 200 -26.72 5.74 -11.79
CA GLY A 200 -27.07 5.92 -13.20
C GLY A 200 -28.19 5.01 -13.72
N GLY A 201 -29.04 4.48 -12.83
CA GLY A 201 -30.10 3.51 -13.18
C GLY A 201 -29.71 2.04 -12.97
N ASP A 202 -28.42 1.76 -12.76
CA ASP A 202 -27.91 0.41 -12.53
C ASP A 202 -27.73 0.12 -11.04
N ALA A 203 -27.97 -1.15 -10.66
CA ALA A 203 -27.78 -1.62 -9.29
C ALA A 203 -26.35 -2.10 -9.06
N TRP A 204 -25.71 -1.55 -8.03
CA TRP A 204 -24.38 -1.94 -7.58
C TRP A 204 -24.48 -2.57 -6.19
N ASN A 205 -23.82 -3.70 -5.99
CA ASN A 205 -23.69 -4.33 -4.69
C ASN A 205 -22.66 -3.57 -3.86
N LYS A 206 -23.03 -3.19 -2.63
CA LYS A 206 -22.14 -2.54 -1.67
C LYS A 206 -21.35 -3.58 -0.91
N TYR A 207 -20.06 -3.34 -0.75
CA TYR A 207 -19.16 -4.09 0.10
C TYR A 207 -18.42 -3.13 1.02
N HIS A 208 -18.04 -3.61 2.19
CA HIS A 208 -17.25 -2.85 3.15
C HIS A 208 -16.17 -3.73 3.74
N ARG A 209 -14.94 -3.22 3.71
CA ARG A 209 -13.75 -3.84 4.27
C ARG A 209 -13.43 -3.19 5.62
N LYS A 210 -13.64 -3.94 6.71
CA LYS A 210 -13.55 -3.41 8.08
C LYS A 210 -12.14 -3.00 8.52
N ASP A 211 -11.11 -3.73 8.12
CA ASP A 211 -9.72 -3.51 8.56
C ASP A 211 -9.11 -2.24 7.98
N LYS A 212 -9.40 -1.91 6.72
CA LYS A 212 -8.92 -0.69 6.05
C LYS A 212 -9.98 0.40 5.85
N LYS A 213 -11.18 0.20 6.39
CA LYS A 213 -12.35 1.08 6.19
C LYS A 213 -12.59 1.42 4.71
N ALA A 214 -12.35 0.45 3.82
CA ALA A 214 -12.53 0.65 2.39
C ALA A 214 -13.98 0.31 2.00
N ASN A 215 -14.53 1.13 1.11
CA ASN A 215 -15.85 0.95 0.52
C ASN A 215 -15.67 0.39 -0.89
N SER A 216 -16.62 -0.44 -1.32
CA SER A 216 -16.65 -0.91 -2.70
C SER A 216 -18.07 -1.01 -3.23
N LEU A 217 -18.22 -0.71 -4.51
CA LEU A 217 -19.40 -0.94 -5.32
C LEU A 217 -19.00 -1.94 -6.41
N ALA A 218 -19.68 -3.07 -6.50
CA ALA A 218 -19.43 -4.04 -7.56
C ALA A 218 -20.70 -4.37 -8.33
N ARG A 219 -20.55 -4.62 -9.63
CA ARG A 219 -21.59 -5.20 -10.47
C ARG A 219 -21.00 -6.16 -11.48
N THR A 220 -21.84 -7.06 -11.97
CA THR A 220 -21.51 -7.98 -13.06
C THR A 220 -22.37 -7.60 -14.26
N LEU A 221 -21.73 -7.41 -15.40
CA LEU A 221 -22.38 -7.09 -16.66
C LEU A 221 -22.98 -8.37 -17.30
N PRO A 222 -23.94 -8.22 -18.24
CA PRO A 222 -24.52 -9.36 -18.95
C PRO A 222 -23.52 -10.21 -19.74
N ASP A 223 -22.39 -9.63 -20.14
CA ASP A 223 -21.30 -10.32 -20.84
C ASP A 223 -20.36 -11.11 -19.90
N GLY A 224 -20.63 -11.08 -18.60
CA GLY A 224 -19.82 -11.75 -17.57
C GLY A 224 -18.71 -10.90 -16.98
N THR A 225 -18.47 -9.69 -17.50
CA THR A 225 -17.44 -8.77 -16.98
C THR A 225 -17.80 -8.27 -15.60
N SER A 226 -16.84 -8.28 -14.69
CA SER A 226 -16.97 -7.68 -13.37
C SER A 226 -16.46 -6.24 -13.40
N LEU A 227 -17.27 -5.30 -12.93
CA LEU A 227 -16.84 -3.93 -12.63
C LEU A 227 -16.87 -3.74 -11.12
N VAL A 228 -15.76 -3.31 -10.55
CA VAL A 228 -15.64 -3.01 -9.12
C VAL A 228 -15.03 -1.64 -8.96
N VAL A 229 -15.75 -0.74 -8.31
CA VAL A 229 -15.25 0.56 -7.89
C VAL A 229 -14.95 0.49 -6.40
N THR A 230 -13.69 0.64 -6.00
CA THR A 230 -13.22 0.38 -4.64
C THR A 230 -12.24 1.43 -4.15
N GLY A 231 -12.24 1.75 -2.87
CA GLY A 231 -11.32 2.72 -2.32
C GLY A 231 -11.62 3.13 -0.88
N THR A 232 -10.90 4.15 -0.41
CA THR A 232 -11.16 4.77 0.90
C THR A 232 -12.25 5.86 0.82
N ALA A 233 -12.55 6.31 -0.40
CA ALA A 233 -13.61 7.27 -0.66
C ALA A 233 -15.00 6.80 -0.19
N THR A 234 -15.89 7.77 0.00
CA THR A 234 -17.28 7.53 0.39
C THR A 234 -18.05 6.78 -0.70
N TYR A 235 -19.17 6.12 -0.36
CA TYR A 235 -19.99 5.44 -1.37
C TYR A 235 -20.52 6.41 -2.44
N GLU A 236 -20.76 7.65 -2.03
CA GLU A 236 -21.24 8.75 -2.86
C GLU A 236 -20.19 9.16 -3.90
N GLU A 237 -18.93 9.29 -3.50
CA GLU A 237 -17.83 9.56 -4.44
C GLU A 237 -17.54 8.37 -5.35
N LEU A 238 -17.55 7.14 -4.80
CA LEU A 238 -17.43 5.93 -5.62
C LEU A 238 -18.58 5.83 -6.63
N ALA A 239 -19.79 6.28 -6.26
CA ALA A 239 -20.94 6.35 -7.16
C ALA A 239 -20.74 7.40 -8.27
N VAL A 240 -20.09 8.53 -7.99
CA VAL A 240 -19.70 9.51 -9.04
C VAL A 240 -18.76 8.87 -10.05
N LEU A 241 -17.72 8.16 -9.59
CA LEU A 241 -16.82 7.43 -10.47
C LEU A 241 -17.58 6.36 -11.26
N ALA A 242 -18.40 5.54 -10.60
CA ALA A 242 -19.21 4.51 -11.25
C ALA A 242 -20.20 5.09 -12.28
N ALA A 243 -20.78 6.27 -12.03
CA ALA A 243 -21.71 6.93 -12.95
C ALA A 243 -21.01 7.50 -14.20
N SER A 244 -19.74 7.87 -14.06
CA SER A 244 -18.93 8.38 -15.17
C SER A 244 -18.49 7.30 -16.15
N LEU A 245 -18.63 6.01 -15.80
CA LEU A 245 -18.17 4.90 -16.62
C LEU A 245 -18.98 4.79 -17.91
N LYS A 246 -18.30 4.92 -19.05
CA LYS A 246 -18.86 4.73 -20.39
C LYS A 246 -18.22 3.54 -21.10
N PRO A 247 -19.02 2.73 -21.83
CA PRO A 247 -18.49 1.65 -22.63
C PRO A 247 -17.62 2.23 -23.75
N GLN A 248 -16.42 1.69 -23.89
CA GLN A 248 -15.44 2.10 -24.88
C GLN A 248 -15.56 1.13 -26.05
N SER A 249 -16.03 1.66 -27.17
CA SER A 249 -16.28 0.84 -28.36
C SER A 249 -14.96 0.40 -29.01
N LYS A 250 -14.88 -0.88 -29.36
CA LYS A 250 -13.80 -1.47 -30.16
C LYS A 250 -13.74 -0.89 -31.59
N GLU A 251 -14.83 -0.28 -32.02
CA GLU A 251 -15.04 0.18 -33.38
C GLU A 251 -14.91 1.70 -33.43
N GLY A 252 -13.92 2.16 -34.19
CA GLY A 252 -14.03 3.44 -34.86
C GLY A 252 -15.42 3.51 -35.50
N THR A 253 -16.07 4.67 -35.37
CA THR A 253 -17.35 5.01 -36.00
C THR A 253 -17.59 4.16 -37.23
N PRO A 254 -18.66 3.33 -37.30
CA PRO A 254 -19.04 2.70 -38.54
C PRO A 254 -19.20 3.82 -39.56
N LEU A 255 -18.26 3.92 -40.50
CA LEU A 255 -18.44 4.75 -41.67
C LEU A 255 -19.73 4.24 -42.29
N THR A 256 -20.78 5.03 -42.19
CA THR A 256 -22.08 4.73 -42.78
C THR A 256 -21.80 4.36 -44.24
N PRO A 257 -22.13 3.15 -44.72
CA PRO A 257 -22.12 2.92 -46.14
C PRO A 257 -23.14 3.88 -46.73
N THR A 258 -22.62 4.97 -47.31
CA THR A 258 -23.39 5.93 -48.09
C THR A 258 -24.19 5.11 -49.09
N GLY A 259 -25.51 5.29 -49.03
CA GLY A 259 -26.50 4.43 -49.68
C GLY A 259 -26.13 4.09 -51.13
N ALA A 260 -26.30 2.81 -51.44
CA ALA A 260 -26.29 2.30 -52.80
C ALA A 260 -27.24 3.14 -53.66
N ALA A 261 -26.68 3.83 -54.66
CA ALA A 261 -27.43 4.48 -55.71
C ALA A 261 -28.28 3.43 -56.46
N THR A 262 -29.59 3.65 -56.51
CA THR A 262 -30.50 2.92 -57.39
C THR A 262 -30.29 3.40 -58.83
N PRO A 263 -30.05 2.52 -59.82
CA PRO A 263 -30.07 2.92 -61.21
C PRO A 263 -31.52 3.00 -61.69
N GLY A 264 -31.95 4.19 -62.11
CA GLY A 264 -33.24 4.40 -62.77
C GLY A 264 -33.26 3.77 -64.16
N SER A 265 -34.41 3.17 -64.51
CA SER A 265 -34.82 2.85 -65.88
C SER A 265 -35.86 3.84 -66.35
#